data_AF-A0A202DIT3-F1
#
_entry.id   AF-A0A202DIT3-F1
#
_cell.length_a   1.000
_cell.length_b   1.000
_cell.length_c   1.000
_cell.angle_alpha   90.00
_cell.angle_beta   90.00
_cell.angle_gamma   90.00
#
_symmetry.space_group_name_H-M   'P 1'
#
loop_
_entity.id
_entity.type
_entity.pdbx_description
1 polymer ?
#
loop_
_entity_poly.entity_id
_entity_poly.type
_entity_poly.pdbx_seq_one_letter_code
_entity_poly.pdbx_strand_id
1 'polypeptide(L)' 'MQEGECEVYVAGTFNNWSDRDKKMKQLDDGVYSTSIMIPKGRHEYKFVINGEWSVDPECQEWTSNSMGSLNSVINV' A
#
# COMPACT_ATOMS: atom_id res chain seq x y z
N MET A 1 -12.13 -8.02 22.24
CA MET A 1 -12.85 -7.19 21.25
C MET A 1 -12.12 -7.47 19.96
N GLN A 2 -12.75 -8.16 19.03
CA GLN A 2 -12.13 -8.50 17.76
C GLN A 2 -12.21 -7.22 16.92
N GLU A 3 -11.10 -6.53 16.71
CA GLU A 3 -11.09 -5.40 15.79
C GLU A 3 -11.43 -5.97 14.40
N GLY A 4 -12.44 -5.40 13.75
CA GLY A 4 -13.06 -6.00 12.58
C GLY A 4 -12.08 -6.21 11.43
N GLU A 5 -12.28 -7.26 10.65
CA GLU A 5 -11.55 -7.49 9.40
C GLU A 5 -11.69 -6.27 8.49
N CYS A 6 -10.58 -5.61 8.18
CA CYS A 6 -10.50 -4.50 7.23
C CYS A 6 -10.15 -5.04 5.85
N GLU A 7 -10.74 -4.44 4.81
CA GLU A 7 -10.29 -4.68 3.45
C GLU A 7 -9.06 -3.84 3.16
N VAL A 8 -7.89 -4.47 3.21
CA VAL A 8 -6.61 -3.82 2.93
C VAL A 8 -6.10 -4.22 1.57
N TYR A 9 -5.75 -3.24 0.74
CA TYR A 9 -5.11 -3.41 -0.56
C TYR A 9 -3.81 -2.61 -0.61
N VAL A 10 -2.93 -2.96 -1.55
CA VAL A 10 -1.74 -2.16 -1.87
C VAL A 10 -1.79 -1.74 -3.33
N ALA A 11 -1.53 -0.46 -3.58
CA ALA A 11 -1.58 0.14 -4.90
C ALA A 11 -0.30 0.95 -5.14
N GLY A 12 0.22 0.93 -6.37
CA GLY A 12 1.45 1.61 -6.70
C GLY A 12 1.78 1.57 -8.19
N THR A 13 2.97 2.04 -8.51
CA THR A 13 3.49 2.08 -9.90
C THR A 13 3.46 0.72 -10.60
N PHE A 14 3.64 -0.37 -9.85
CA PHE A 14 3.67 -1.75 -10.38
C PHE A 14 2.30 -2.32 -10.75
N ASN A 15 1.18 -1.73 -10.28
CA ASN A 15 -0.17 -2.16 -10.63
C ASN A 15 -1.03 -1.00 -11.16
N ASN A 16 -0.38 0.03 -11.72
CA ASN A 16 -1.05 1.21 -12.25
C ASN A 16 -2.02 1.88 -11.26
N TRP A 17 -1.66 1.88 -9.97
CA TRP A 17 -2.46 2.44 -8.88
C TRP A 17 -3.87 1.83 -8.74
N SER A 18 -4.09 0.58 -9.15
CA SER A 18 -5.38 -0.08 -8.88
C SER A 18 -5.55 -0.33 -7.38
N ASP A 19 -6.64 0.21 -6.84
CA ASP A 19 -7.02 0.17 -5.43
C ASP A 19 -7.67 -1.16 -4.99
N ARG A 20 -7.93 -2.06 -5.94
CA ARG A 20 -8.63 -3.34 -5.71
C ARG A 20 -7.90 -4.57 -6.25
N ASP A 21 -6.83 -4.39 -7.03
CA ASP A 21 -6.15 -5.50 -7.70
C ASP A 21 -5.30 -6.38 -6.76
N LYS A 22 -4.75 -5.80 -5.69
CA LYS A 22 -3.81 -6.48 -4.79
C LYS A 22 -4.29 -6.43 -3.35
N LYS A 23 -5.23 -7.33 -3.02
CA LYS A 23 -5.72 -7.53 -1.65
C LYS A 23 -4.61 -8.12 -0.77
N MET A 24 -4.47 -7.58 0.43
CA MET A 24 -3.60 -8.10 1.47
C MET A 24 -4.34 -9.12 2.31
N LYS A 25 -3.63 -10.18 2.73
CA LYS A 25 -4.17 -11.22 3.59
C LYS A 25 -3.96 -10.83 5.04
N GLN A 26 -5.03 -10.86 5.84
CA GLN A 26 -4.92 -10.77 7.28
C GLN A 26 -4.19 -12.00 7.82
N LEU A 27 -3.07 -11.78 8.52
CA LEU A 27 -2.29 -12.82 9.19
C LEU A 27 -2.67 -12.94 10.66
N ASP A 28 -2.93 -11.81 11.31
CA ASP A 28 -3.32 -11.71 12.72
C ASP A 28 -4.20 -10.46 12.91
N ASP A 29 -4.72 -10.24 14.12
CA ASP A 29 -5.52 -9.06 14.44
C ASP A 29 -4.72 -7.77 14.14
N GLY A 30 -5.25 -6.95 13.22
CA GLY A 30 -4.58 -5.75 12.73
C GLY A 30 -3.35 -5.95 11.82
N VAL A 31 -2.90 -7.19 11.57
CA VAL A 31 -1.69 -7.47 10.77
C VAL A 31 -2.06 -8.01 9.39
N TYR A 32 -1.67 -7.28 8.35
CA TYR A 32 -1.93 -7.61 6.95
C TYR A 32 -0.63 -7.79 6.19
N SER A 33 -0.57 -8.77 5.28
CA SER A 33 0.62 -9.01 4.46
C SER A 33 0.27 -9.41 3.04
N THR A 34 1.18 -9.15 2.11
CA THR A 34 1.15 -9.68 0.76
C THR A 34 2.57 -9.78 0.21
N SER A 35 2.75 -10.47 -0.92
CA SER A 35 4.02 -10.58 -1.61
C SER A 35 3.82 -10.27 -3.08
N ILE A 36 4.62 -9.34 -3.61
CA ILE A 36 4.51 -8.84 -4.97
C ILE A 36 5.90 -8.89 -5.60
N MET A 37 6.00 -9.51 -6.78
CA MET A 37 7.20 -9.42 -7.59
C MET A 37 7.13 -8.15 -8.42
N ILE A 38 8.13 -7.28 -8.24
CA ILE A 38 8.27 -6.04 -9.02
C ILE A 38 9.71 -5.94 -9.57
N PRO A 39 9.92 -5.23 -10.68
CA PRO A 39 11.26 -4.95 -11.19
C PRO A 39 12.14 -4.25 -10.14
N LYS A 40 13.46 -4.30 -10.33
CA LYS A 40 14.37 -3.48 -9.53
C LYS A 40 14.20 -2.00 -9.89
N GLY A 41 14.39 -1.14 -8.90
CA GLY A 41 14.31 0.31 -9.06
C GLY A 41 13.37 0.98 -8.07
N ARG A 42 13.07 2.25 -8.35
CA ARG A 42 12.24 3.10 -7.51
C ARG A 42 10.76 2.89 -7.82
N HIS A 43 10.00 2.53 -6.80
CA HIS A 43 8.57 2.30 -6.87
C HIS A 43 7.83 3.15 -5.85
N GLU A 44 6.76 3.79 -6.31
CA GLU A 44 5.82 4.47 -5.42
C GLU A 44 4.63 3.56 -5.12
N TYR A 45 4.11 3.65 -3.89
CA TYR A 45 2.97 2.87 -3.42
C TYR A 45 2.20 3.57 -2.29
N LYS A 46 1.02 3.01 -2.00
CA LYS A 46 0.13 3.32 -0.88
C LYS A 46 -0.67 2.08 -0.48
N PHE A 47 -1.21 2.11 0.73
CA PHE A 47 -2.25 1.19 1.17
C PHE A 47 -3.63 1.79 0.95
N VAL A 48 -4.60 0.93 0.69
CA VAL A 48 -6.02 1.29 0.63
C VAL A 48 -6.71 0.47 1.72
N ILE A 49 -7.15 1.12 2.78
CA ILE A 49 -7.76 0.51 3.96
C ILE A 49 -9.24 0.89 3.94
N ASN A 50 -10.13 -0.09 3.71
CA ASN A 50 -11.58 0.15 3.58
C ASN A 50 -11.95 1.26 2.58
N GLY A 51 -11.15 1.40 1.51
CA GLY A 51 -11.33 2.43 0.48
C GLY A 51 -10.61 3.75 0.75
N GLU A 52 -9.98 3.92 1.92
CA GLU A 52 -9.19 5.11 2.26
C GLU A 52 -7.71 4.92 1.92
N TRP A 53 -7.14 5.92 1.26
CA TRP A 53 -5.73 5.91 0.85
C TRP A 53 -4.82 6.34 2.01
N SER A 54 -3.91 5.45 2.40
CA SER A 54 -2.93 5.68 3.45
C SER A 54 -1.51 5.50 2.92
N VAL A 55 -0.61 6.40 3.31
CA VAL A 55 0.83 6.22 3.08
C VAL A 55 1.37 5.25 4.13
N ASP A 56 2.44 4.53 3.79
CA ASP A 56 3.23 3.82 4.79
C ASP A 56 3.90 4.85 5.72
N PRO A 57 3.56 4.88 7.03
CA PRO A 57 4.21 5.75 8.00
C PRO A 57 5.65 5.32 8.32
N GLU A 58 6.04 4.08 8.01
CA GLU A 58 7.36 3.53 8.28
C GLU A 58 8.29 3.59 7.06
N CYS A 59 7.82 4.08 5.90
CA CYS A 59 8.67 4.16 4.72
C CYS A 59 9.77 5.22 4.89
N GLN A 60 10.91 4.98 4.27
CA GLN A 60 12.09 5.85 4.41
C GLN A 60 12.00 7.13 3.58
N GLU A 61 11.17 7.12 2.53
CA GLU A 61 11.03 8.24 1.61
C GLU A 61 9.56 8.39 1.20
N TRP A 62 9.06 9.63 1.29
CA TRP A 62 7.80 10.04 0.69
C TRP A 62 8.05 10.98 -0.48
N THR A 63 7.14 11.00 -1.44
CA THR A 63 7.18 11.93 -2.57
C THR A 63 5.81 12.53 -2.84
N SER A 64 5.75 13.79 -3.24
CA SER A 64 4.51 14.45 -3.64
C SER A 64 4.02 13.91 -4.98
N ASN A 65 2.76 13.52 -5.06
CA ASN A 65 2.12 13.16 -6.32
C ASN A 65 1.39 14.35 -6.96
N SER A 66 0.97 14.17 -8.21
CA SER A 66 0.26 15.19 -9.00
C SER A 66 -1.13 15.54 -8.48
N MET A 67 -1.67 14.77 -7.53
CA MET A 67 -2.99 14.98 -6.93
C MET A 67 -2.91 15.75 -5.61
N GLY A 68 -1.74 16.27 -5.24
CA GLY A 68 -1.56 17.03 -4.00
C GLY A 68 -1.54 16.17 -2.74
N SER A 69 -1.29 14.86 -2.87
CA SER A 69 -1.03 13.97 -1.73
C SER A 69 0.37 13.37 -1.80
N LEU A 70 0.80 12.69 -0.74
CA LEU A 70 2.10 12.01 -0.70
C LEU A 70 1.95 10.56 -1.12
N ASN A 71 2.97 9.97 -1.73
CA ASN A 71 3.14 8.53 -1.94
C ASN A 71 4.34 8.02 -1.14
N SER A 72 4.30 6.77 -0.69
CA SER A 72 5.45 6.09 -0.11
C SER A 72 6.37 5.56 -1.21
N VAL A 73 7.68 5.57 -0.97
CA VAL A 73 8.70 5.16 -1.94
C VAL A 73 9.46 3.97 -1.39
N ILE A 74 9.70 2.98 -2.25
CA ILE A 74 10.59 1.85 -1.98
C ILE A 74 11.56 1.67 -3.16
N ASN A 75 12.81 1.39 -2.83
CA ASN A 75 13.83 1.02 -3.81
C ASN A 75 14.13 -0.48 -3.65
N VAL A 76 13.90 -1.25 -4.71
CA VAL A 76 14.13 -2.72 -4.78
C VAL A 76 15.40 -3.05 -5.55
#